data_AF-A0A1B2EMF8-F1
#
_entry.id   AF-A0A1B2EMF8-F1
#
_cell.length_a   1.000
_cell.length_b   1.000
_cell.length_c   1.000
_cell.angle_alpha   90.00
_cell.angle_beta   90.00
_cell.angle_gamma   90.00
#
_symmetry.space_group_name_H-M   'P 1'
#
loop_
_entity.id
_entity.type
_entity.pdbx_description
1 polymer ?
#
loop_
_entity_poly.entity_id
_entity_poly.type
_entity_poly.pdbx_seq_one_letter_code
_entity_poly.pdbx_strand_id
1 'polypeptide(L)'
;MNSVWMGHRKTWALIGIAASVAVAVASPADAARRKAKPSGGGYSPLAASIVVDSKTGKVLQGENIDEPRIPASITKVMSLYLLFEQLERGRMRLDTPLTVSSYAASQPPTKLGVRPGSTIDVDDAIKAMVTLSANDVSVVVAENIAGSEDAFATMMTRKARELGMSSTAFYNPHGLPNEPPNITTARDLAVLGRAIQDRFPKYFAYFQTRSFQYGSRTIRGHNRLLGKVEGVDGIKTGYTRLSGFNLLTSVNTDTRSIVAVVLGGRSGASRDQKMASLIDSNLPRAYAGNRSTPIVEAAPALVAEAPAPRPVEPAPVTVPVRVASAVPQAPVAQAATPQAAPERRALDLNALRPVVASAAGASSTTTPSSTSTVRWQKGPEGLPANAQAYAALPAQIPASQKAALQAKIEPKAVEPAPAAPATKTAALKTETPKTDAVEAKKIVNGWVIQLGATDDEDKAKAMLDSARGRFGNVLGKASPFTEKVTVDGTTLYRARFSGFSESNDAANACKLLKKGGMNCFASRG
;
A
#
# COMPACT_ATOMS: atom_id res chain seq x y z
N MET A 1 -93.28 44.52 -13.65
CA MET A 1 -93.75 43.26 -13.04
C MET A 1 -92.94 42.15 -13.66
N ASN A 2 -91.81 41.80 -13.05
CA ASN A 2 -90.87 40.80 -13.56
C ASN A 2 -91.00 39.52 -12.74
N SER A 3 -91.62 38.52 -13.37
CA SER A 3 -91.47 37.12 -13.00
C SER A 3 -90.11 36.63 -13.48
N VAL A 4 -89.39 35.82 -12.70
CA VAL A 4 -89.42 34.35 -12.82
C VAL A 4 -88.53 33.76 -11.73
N TRP A 5 -88.95 32.56 -11.35
CA TRP A 5 -88.85 31.89 -10.07
C TRP A 5 -87.75 30.81 -10.07
N MET A 6 -87.33 30.44 -8.86
CA MET A 6 -86.37 29.38 -8.49
C MET A 6 -86.67 28.01 -9.11
N GLY A 7 -85.63 27.23 -9.48
CA GLY A 7 -85.13 26.09 -8.70
C GLY A 7 -85.61 24.77 -9.34
N HIS A 8 -84.92 23.63 -9.39
CA HIS A 8 -83.72 23.07 -8.78
C HIS A 8 -83.37 21.75 -9.53
N ARG A 9 -82.14 21.24 -9.31
CA ARG A 9 -81.69 19.81 -9.30
C ARG A 9 -80.68 19.36 -10.38
N LYS A 10 -79.51 18.92 -9.85
CA LYS A 10 -78.66 17.73 -10.15
C LYS A 10 -79.11 16.86 -11.34
N THR A 11 -78.26 16.38 -12.27
CA THR A 11 -77.16 15.40 -12.10
C THR A 11 -76.46 15.11 -13.46
N TRP A 12 -75.14 14.87 -13.43
CA TRP A 12 -74.31 13.92 -14.22
C TRP A 12 -74.22 13.97 -15.77
N ALA A 13 -73.00 14.33 -16.23
CA ALA A 13 -72.14 13.66 -17.23
C ALA A 13 -72.73 13.04 -18.51
N LEU A 14 -72.16 13.41 -19.66
CA LEU A 14 -71.41 12.54 -20.59
C LEU A 14 -70.82 13.33 -21.79
N ILE A 15 -69.53 13.07 -22.04
CA ILE A 15 -68.81 12.93 -23.33
C ILE A 15 -68.56 14.15 -24.23
N GLY A 16 -67.27 14.39 -24.46
CA GLY A 16 -66.71 15.11 -25.61
C GLY A 16 -65.18 14.98 -25.67
N ILE A 17 -64.68 13.77 -25.94
CA ILE A 17 -63.26 13.45 -26.09
C ILE A 17 -62.73 14.06 -27.40
N ALA A 18 -61.74 14.93 -27.32
CA ALA A 18 -60.84 15.27 -28.42
C ALA A 18 -59.40 14.92 -28.00
N ALA A 19 -58.96 13.72 -28.36
CA ALA A 19 -57.59 13.27 -28.16
C ALA A 19 -56.70 13.79 -29.30
N SER A 20 -55.97 14.87 -29.06
CA SER A 20 -54.87 15.31 -29.92
C SER A 20 -53.63 14.51 -29.55
N VAL A 21 -53.32 13.46 -30.30
CA VAL A 21 -52.04 12.76 -30.20
C VAL A 21 -50.97 13.61 -30.89
N ALA A 22 -50.33 14.50 -30.13
CA ALA A 22 -49.09 15.13 -30.55
C ALA A 22 -47.94 14.12 -30.34
N VAL A 23 -47.60 13.37 -31.38
CA VAL A 23 -46.36 12.58 -31.39
C VAL A 23 -45.20 13.57 -31.44
N ALA A 24 -44.62 13.88 -30.28
CA ALA A 24 -43.34 14.55 -30.19
C ALA A 24 -42.26 13.58 -30.72
N VAL A 25 -41.99 13.64 -32.02
CA VAL A 25 -40.81 13.03 -32.62
C VAL A 25 -39.58 13.75 -32.07
N ALA A 26 -39.02 13.21 -30.99
CA ALA A 26 -37.70 13.60 -30.52
C ALA A 26 -36.72 13.29 -31.66
N SER A 27 -36.11 14.34 -32.22
CA SER A 27 -35.11 14.20 -33.28
C SER A 27 -33.98 13.28 -32.77
N PRO A 28 -33.45 12.35 -33.59
CA PRO A 28 -32.33 11.48 -33.20
C PRO A 28 -31.09 12.27 -32.74
N ALA A 29 -31.02 13.58 -33.06
CA ALA A 29 -30.02 14.51 -32.56
C ALA A 29 -30.14 14.82 -31.04
N ASP A 30 -31.35 14.84 -30.48
CA ASP A 30 -31.57 15.02 -29.03
C ASP A 30 -31.36 13.72 -28.25
N ALA A 31 -31.67 12.58 -28.85
CA ALA A 31 -31.32 11.26 -28.31
C ALA A 31 -29.79 11.04 -28.29
N ALA A 32 -29.07 11.60 -29.26
CA ALA A 32 -27.60 11.56 -29.29
C ALA A 32 -26.96 12.47 -28.23
N ARG A 33 -27.60 13.59 -27.84
CA ARG A 33 -27.13 14.47 -26.74
C ARG A 33 -27.40 13.90 -25.35
N ARG A 34 -28.27 12.90 -25.22
CA ARG A 34 -28.51 12.11 -23.99
C ARG A 34 -27.69 10.84 -23.91
N LYS A 35 -26.66 10.66 -24.75
CA LYS A 35 -25.57 9.75 -24.39
C LYS A 35 -24.86 10.34 -23.19
N ALA A 36 -25.26 9.89 -22.00
CA ALA A 36 -24.51 10.06 -20.78
C ALA A 36 -23.04 9.84 -21.13
N LYS A 37 -22.20 10.87 -20.96
CA LYS A 37 -20.75 10.68 -20.95
C LYS A 37 -20.52 9.45 -20.06
N PRO A 38 -19.79 8.43 -20.51
CA PRO A 38 -19.41 7.37 -19.60
C PRO A 38 -18.71 8.07 -18.45
N SER A 39 -19.34 8.10 -17.28
CA SER A 39 -18.68 8.47 -16.05
C SER A 39 -17.54 7.48 -15.95
N GLY A 40 -16.33 7.91 -16.30
CA GLY A 40 -15.14 7.06 -16.29
C GLY A 40 -15.14 6.36 -14.95
N GLY A 41 -15.26 5.02 -14.98
CA GLY A 41 -15.46 4.20 -13.80
C GLY A 41 -14.27 4.36 -12.86
N GLY A 42 -14.33 5.36 -12.00
CA GLY A 42 -13.31 5.62 -11.01
C GLY A 42 -13.20 4.41 -10.09
N TYR A 43 -11.98 4.03 -9.76
CA TYR A 43 -11.75 3.31 -8.52
C TYR A 43 -12.20 4.25 -7.38
N SER A 44 -13.40 4.02 -6.86
CA SER A 44 -13.90 4.62 -5.62
C SER A 44 -14.04 3.46 -4.62
N PRO A 45 -12.94 2.99 -4.03
CA PRO A 45 -13.01 1.91 -3.06
C PRO A 45 -13.87 2.33 -1.87
N LEU A 46 -14.53 1.35 -1.24
CA LEU A 46 -15.18 1.59 0.05
C LEU A 46 -14.14 2.13 1.03
N ALA A 47 -14.53 3.09 1.85
CA ALA A 47 -13.63 3.62 2.88
C ALA A 47 -13.17 2.48 3.81
N ALA A 48 -11.93 2.55 4.27
CA ALA A 48 -11.41 1.65 5.29
C ALA A 48 -10.81 2.47 6.42
N SER A 49 -10.93 2.00 7.66
CA SER A 49 -10.29 2.65 8.79
C SER A 49 -9.97 1.65 9.89
N ILE A 50 -8.90 1.91 10.63
CA ILE A 50 -8.52 1.13 11.80
C ILE A 50 -7.93 2.05 12.86
N VAL A 51 -8.17 1.74 14.12
CA VAL A 51 -7.46 2.32 15.27
C VAL A 51 -6.87 1.17 16.07
N VAL A 52 -5.57 1.22 16.28
CA VAL A 52 -4.80 0.23 17.03
C VAL A 52 -4.16 0.92 18.22
N ASP A 53 -4.24 0.27 19.36
CA ASP A 53 -3.45 0.63 20.53
C ASP A 53 -1.96 0.37 20.28
N SER A 54 -1.13 1.41 20.33
CA SER A 54 0.29 1.28 19.96
C SER A 54 1.06 0.38 20.92
N LYS A 55 0.69 0.37 22.21
CA LYS A 55 1.40 -0.31 23.31
C LYS A 55 1.07 -1.80 23.41
N THR A 56 -0.14 -2.18 23.02
CA THR A 56 -0.67 -3.55 23.15
C THR A 56 -0.96 -4.21 21.80
N GLY A 57 -0.94 -3.46 20.70
CA GLY A 57 -1.29 -3.95 19.37
C GLY A 57 -2.76 -4.33 19.18
N LYS A 58 -3.60 -4.09 20.18
CA LYS A 58 -5.02 -4.42 20.13
C LYS A 58 -5.75 -3.47 19.18
N VAL A 59 -6.57 -4.03 18.29
CA VAL A 59 -7.51 -3.23 17.48
C VAL A 59 -8.61 -2.69 18.39
N LEU A 60 -8.75 -1.36 18.46
CA LEU A 60 -9.77 -0.67 19.26
C LEU A 60 -11.06 -0.43 18.46
N GLN A 61 -10.90 -0.19 17.15
CA GLN A 61 -11.98 0.02 16.19
C GLN A 61 -11.48 -0.30 14.77
N GLY A 62 -12.35 -0.82 13.91
CA GLY A 62 -12.01 -1.12 12.53
C GLY A 62 -13.21 -1.22 11.60
N GLU A 63 -13.01 -0.84 10.34
CA GLU A 63 -13.96 -0.96 9.22
C GLU A 63 -13.16 -1.33 7.97
N ASN A 64 -13.53 -2.42 7.28
CA ASN A 64 -12.89 -2.88 6.05
C ASN A 64 -11.35 -2.99 6.17
N ILE A 65 -10.86 -3.47 7.32
CA ILE A 65 -9.45 -3.31 7.71
C ILE A 65 -8.47 -4.16 6.89
N ASP A 66 -8.96 -5.28 6.35
CA ASP A 66 -8.20 -6.24 5.55
C ASP A 66 -8.46 -6.08 4.04
N GLU A 67 -9.26 -5.09 3.67
CA GLU A 67 -9.63 -4.87 2.29
C GLU A 67 -8.50 -4.17 1.50
N PRO A 68 -8.16 -4.63 0.29
CA PRO A 68 -7.10 -4.05 -0.51
C PRO A 68 -7.31 -2.59 -0.91
N ARG A 69 -6.29 -1.76 -0.69
CA ARG A 69 -6.30 -0.33 -1.01
C ARG A 69 -5.01 0.09 -1.68
N ILE A 70 -5.11 1.08 -2.57
CA ILE A 70 -3.96 1.81 -3.09
C ILE A 70 -3.54 2.85 -2.02
N PRO A 71 -2.32 2.78 -1.44
CA PRO A 71 -1.90 3.65 -0.35
C PRO A 71 -1.62 5.10 -0.77
N ALA A 72 -1.38 5.34 -2.07
CA ALA A 72 -0.79 6.57 -2.58
C ALA A 72 0.50 6.92 -1.81
N SER A 73 0.75 8.21 -1.53
CA SER A 73 1.98 8.65 -0.86
C SER A 73 2.20 8.12 0.56
N ILE A 74 1.26 7.39 1.18
CA ILE A 74 1.56 6.65 2.41
C ILE A 74 2.66 5.60 2.17
N THR A 75 2.82 5.11 0.93
CA THR A 75 3.96 4.27 0.50
C THR A 75 5.32 4.78 1.01
N LYS A 76 5.53 6.10 1.02
CA LYS A 76 6.80 6.71 1.42
C LYS A 76 7.19 6.42 2.87
N VAL A 77 6.25 6.00 3.73
CA VAL A 77 6.56 5.54 5.09
C VAL A 77 7.41 4.28 5.05
N MET A 78 7.16 3.35 4.13
CA MET A 78 8.02 2.17 3.94
C MET A 78 9.38 2.56 3.35
N SER A 79 9.42 3.53 2.42
CA SER A 79 10.69 4.03 1.89
C SER A 79 11.56 4.68 2.99
N LEU A 80 10.94 5.47 3.86
CA LEU A 80 11.60 6.05 5.03
C LEU A 80 12.04 4.98 6.03
N TYR A 81 11.22 3.94 6.25
CA TYR A 81 11.60 2.80 7.09
C TYR A 81 12.92 2.17 6.62
N LEU A 82 13.05 1.89 5.31
CA LEU A 82 14.28 1.32 4.75
C LEU A 82 15.47 2.27 4.81
N LEU A 83 15.25 3.58 4.63
CA LEU A 83 16.28 4.60 4.80
C LEU A 83 16.76 4.68 6.26
N PHE A 84 15.83 4.63 7.22
CA PHE A 84 16.16 4.62 8.65
C PHE A 84 16.93 3.35 9.05
N GLU A 85 16.67 2.20 8.42
CA GLU A 85 17.54 1.01 8.58
C GLU A 85 18.97 1.26 8.10
N GLN A 86 19.19 2.02 7.02
CA GLN A 86 20.56 2.36 6.59
C GLN A 86 21.26 3.29 7.58
N LEU A 87 20.54 4.25 8.16
CA LEU A 87 21.05 5.16 9.19
C LEU A 87 21.36 4.43 10.50
N GLU A 88 20.47 3.55 10.97
CA GLU A 88 20.66 2.74 12.17
C GLU A 88 21.90 1.83 12.05
N ARG A 89 22.12 1.24 10.87
CA ARG A 89 23.26 0.37 10.57
C ARG A 89 24.56 1.12 10.28
N GLY A 90 24.55 2.45 10.32
CA GLY A 90 25.72 3.29 10.01
C GLY A 90 26.19 3.25 8.54
N ARG A 91 25.40 2.68 7.64
CA ARG A 91 25.70 2.63 6.19
C ARG A 91 25.50 3.99 5.51
N MET A 92 24.66 4.82 6.12
CA MET A 92 24.45 6.22 5.75
C MET A 92 24.45 7.07 7.01
N ARG A 93 24.72 8.35 6.84
CA ARG A 93 24.56 9.39 7.86
C ARG A 93 23.61 10.47 7.33
N LEU A 94 23.16 11.35 8.22
CA LEU A 94 22.27 12.46 7.87
C LEU A 94 22.86 13.42 6.83
N ASP A 95 24.19 13.55 6.81
CA ASP A 95 24.97 14.38 5.88
C ASP A 95 25.53 13.57 4.69
N THR A 96 25.09 12.32 4.49
CA THR A 96 25.49 11.55 3.30
C THR A 96 24.85 12.16 2.05
N PRO A 97 25.63 12.54 1.02
CA PRO A 97 25.08 13.07 -0.22
C PRO A 97 24.48 11.93 -1.05
N LEU A 98 23.21 12.09 -1.46
CA LEU A 98 22.51 11.18 -2.35
C LEU A 98 22.52 11.74 -3.78
N THR A 99 23.00 10.96 -4.74
CA THR A 99 23.10 11.41 -6.14
C THR A 99 21.73 11.45 -6.80
N VAL A 100 21.45 12.52 -7.54
CA VAL A 100 20.17 12.71 -8.23
C VAL A 100 20.29 12.30 -9.70
N SER A 101 19.60 11.24 -10.09
CA SER A 101 19.52 10.84 -11.50
C SER A 101 18.56 11.75 -12.30
N SER A 102 18.72 11.74 -13.63
CA SER A 102 17.75 12.38 -14.54
C SER A 102 16.34 11.78 -14.40
N TYR A 103 16.26 10.48 -14.10
CA TYR A 103 14.99 9.78 -13.91
C TYR A 103 14.30 10.18 -12.60
N ALA A 104 15.04 10.34 -11.50
CA ALA A 104 14.49 10.84 -10.25
C ALA A 104 13.98 12.28 -10.40
N ALA A 105 14.74 13.16 -11.05
CA ALA A 105 14.35 14.55 -11.26
C ALA A 105 13.12 14.72 -12.19
N SER A 106 12.92 13.78 -13.12
CA SER A 106 11.81 13.81 -14.09
C SER A 106 10.46 13.40 -13.49
N GLN A 107 10.45 12.85 -12.27
CA GLN A 107 9.22 12.37 -11.64
C GLN A 107 8.10 13.42 -11.63
N PRO A 108 6.82 13.01 -11.78
CA PRO A 108 5.68 13.92 -11.71
C PRO A 108 5.57 14.66 -10.38
N PRO A 109 5.00 15.88 -10.33
CA PRO A 109 4.66 16.55 -9.07
C PRO A 109 3.76 15.66 -8.19
N THR A 110 3.80 15.75 -6.86
CA THR A 110 4.46 16.71 -5.96
C THR A 110 5.93 16.39 -5.75
N LYS A 111 6.84 17.35 -6.02
CA LYS A 111 8.30 17.11 -6.04
C LYS A 111 9.10 18.29 -5.49
N LEU A 112 10.32 18.05 -5.00
CA LEU A 112 11.19 19.10 -4.46
C LEU A 112 11.79 19.97 -5.59
N GLY A 113 12.05 19.37 -6.75
CA GLY A 113 12.69 20.00 -7.89
C GLY A 113 14.21 19.86 -7.87
N VAL A 114 14.72 18.70 -7.45
CA VAL A 114 16.16 18.40 -7.46
C VAL A 114 16.69 18.36 -8.90
N ARG A 115 17.96 18.76 -9.10
CA ARG A 115 18.58 18.84 -10.43
C ARG A 115 19.31 17.53 -10.78
N PRO A 116 19.19 17.00 -12.01
CA PRO A 116 20.01 15.87 -12.44
C PRO A 116 21.50 16.13 -12.25
N GLY A 117 22.25 15.13 -11.77
CA GLY A 117 23.69 15.21 -11.50
C GLY A 117 24.07 15.97 -10.23
N SER A 118 23.12 16.60 -9.53
CA SER A 118 23.35 17.19 -8.21
C SER A 118 23.22 16.14 -7.09
N THR A 119 23.45 16.57 -5.85
CA THR A 119 23.23 15.75 -4.66
C THR A 119 22.23 16.39 -3.70
N ILE A 120 21.62 15.57 -2.86
CA ILE A 120 20.80 16.01 -1.71
C ILE A 120 21.22 15.21 -0.48
N ASP A 121 21.39 15.88 0.66
CA ASP A 121 21.74 15.21 1.91
C ASP A 121 20.57 14.37 2.43
N VAL A 122 20.87 13.27 3.13
CA VAL A 122 19.85 12.37 3.69
C VAL A 122 18.85 13.10 4.59
N ASP A 123 19.31 14.04 5.43
CA ASP A 123 18.44 14.85 6.30
C ASP A 123 17.38 15.64 5.49
N ASP A 124 17.82 16.33 4.44
CA ASP A 124 16.94 17.08 3.55
C ASP A 124 16.03 16.14 2.75
N ALA A 125 16.52 14.96 2.36
CA ALA A 125 15.72 13.95 1.69
C ALA A 125 14.57 13.47 2.59
N ILE A 126 14.85 13.19 3.86
CA ILE A 126 13.85 12.80 4.86
C ILE A 126 12.82 13.93 5.02
N LYS A 127 13.28 15.16 5.27
CA LYS A 127 12.41 16.34 5.42
C LYS A 127 11.52 16.55 4.20
N ALA A 128 12.05 16.41 2.99
CA ALA A 128 11.29 16.56 1.75
C ALA A 128 10.22 15.45 1.58
N MET A 129 10.53 14.21 1.94
CA MET A 129 9.57 13.09 1.87
C MET A 129 8.46 13.20 2.92
N VAL A 130 8.76 13.63 4.16
CA VAL A 130 7.76 13.76 5.22
C VAL A 130 6.86 14.98 5.01
N THR A 131 7.44 16.15 4.69
CA THR A 131 6.69 17.41 4.62
C THR A 131 6.02 17.62 3.27
N LEU A 132 6.79 17.66 2.18
CA LEU A 132 6.32 17.93 0.83
C LEU A 132 5.71 16.69 0.18
N SER A 133 6.09 15.50 0.66
CA SER A 133 5.75 14.24 -0.01
C SER A 133 6.42 14.10 -1.38
N ALA A 134 7.66 14.60 -1.48
CA ALA A 134 8.41 14.72 -2.73
C ALA A 134 8.64 13.36 -3.43
N ASN A 135 8.12 13.21 -4.65
CA ASN A 135 8.23 11.99 -5.46
C ASN A 135 9.64 11.78 -6.01
N ASP A 136 10.25 12.85 -6.53
CA ASP A 136 11.63 12.86 -7.04
C ASP A 136 12.61 12.36 -5.98
N VAL A 137 12.54 12.92 -4.78
CA VAL A 137 13.40 12.53 -3.64
C VAL A 137 13.16 11.08 -3.22
N SER A 138 11.95 10.54 -3.36
CA SER A 138 11.69 9.13 -3.05
C SER A 138 12.40 8.18 -4.01
N VAL A 139 12.54 8.57 -5.29
CA VAL A 139 13.33 7.83 -6.28
C VAL A 139 14.82 8.01 -6.02
N VAL A 140 15.28 9.22 -5.66
CA VAL A 140 16.67 9.46 -5.24
C VAL A 140 17.07 8.50 -4.11
N VAL A 141 16.25 8.41 -3.06
CA VAL A 141 16.49 7.49 -1.94
C VAL A 141 16.51 6.03 -2.42
N ALA A 142 15.56 5.65 -3.30
CA ALA A 142 15.49 4.29 -3.82
C ALA A 142 16.74 3.89 -4.61
N GLU A 143 17.16 4.72 -5.56
CA GLU A 143 18.34 4.47 -6.41
C GLU A 143 19.63 4.43 -5.60
N ASN A 144 19.80 5.32 -4.61
CA ASN A 144 21.02 5.33 -3.79
C ASN A 144 21.08 4.18 -2.77
N ILE A 145 19.95 3.55 -2.42
CA ILE A 145 19.93 2.38 -1.51
C ILE A 145 20.02 1.06 -2.27
N ALA A 146 19.30 0.94 -3.39
CA ALA A 146 19.11 -0.34 -4.07
C ALA A 146 19.63 -0.37 -5.52
N GLY A 147 20.21 0.74 -6.02
CA GLY A 147 20.68 0.89 -7.39
C GLY A 147 19.57 1.20 -8.41
N SER A 148 18.34 0.75 -8.17
CA SER A 148 17.18 1.05 -9.02
C SER A 148 15.87 1.09 -8.25
N GLU A 149 14.85 1.71 -8.85
CA GLU A 149 13.50 1.78 -8.29
C GLU A 149 12.87 0.39 -8.11
N ASP A 150 13.02 -0.50 -9.10
CA ASP A 150 12.46 -1.87 -9.07
C ASP A 150 13.10 -2.73 -7.99
N ALA A 151 14.43 -2.63 -7.83
CA ALA A 151 15.15 -3.32 -6.76
C ALA A 151 14.69 -2.81 -5.39
N PHE A 152 14.49 -1.50 -5.26
CA PHE A 152 13.98 -0.90 -4.02
C PHE A 152 12.54 -1.35 -3.74
N ALA A 153 11.65 -1.38 -4.73
CA ALA A 153 10.28 -1.86 -4.57
C ALA A 153 10.22 -3.33 -4.12
N THR A 154 11.14 -4.17 -4.63
CA THR A 154 11.33 -5.55 -4.18
C THR A 154 11.76 -5.60 -2.71
N MET A 155 12.71 -4.76 -2.29
CA MET A 155 13.11 -4.61 -0.89
C MET A 155 11.95 -4.16 0.00
N MET A 156 11.14 -3.20 -0.44
CA MET A 156 9.97 -2.72 0.29
C MET A 156 8.95 -3.84 0.50
N THR A 157 8.67 -4.64 -0.52
CA THR A 157 7.73 -5.76 -0.41
C THR A 157 8.27 -6.85 0.52
N ARG A 158 9.56 -7.18 0.42
CA ARG A 158 10.21 -8.11 1.35
C ARG A 158 10.10 -7.62 2.79
N LYS A 159 10.41 -6.33 3.03
CA LYS A 159 10.30 -5.72 4.35
C LYS A 159 8.86 -5.76 4.87
N ALA A 160 7.88 -5.48 4.02
CA ALA A 160 6.46 -5.59 4.40
C ALA A 160 6.14 -7.00 4.93
N ARG A 161 6.61 -8.05 4.23
CA ARG A 161 6.42 -9.44 4.67
C ARG A 161 7.13 -9.73 6.00
N GLU A 162 8.36 -9.25 6.18
CA GLU A 162 9.11 -9.39 7.44
C GLU A 162 8.41 -8.72 8.63
N LEU A 163 7.72 -7.61 8.40
CA LEU A 163 6.94 -6.91 9.43
C LEU A 163 5.56 -7.55 9.68
N GLY A 164 5.19 -8.60 8.94
CA GLY A 164 3.87 -9.24 9.03
C GLY A 164 2.77 -8.53 8.22
N MET A 165 3.12 -7.58 7.35
CA MET A 165 2.18 -6.95 6.40
C MET A 165 1.95 -7.88 5.21
N SER A 166 1.22 -8.99 5.41
CA SER A 166 1.08 -10.08 4.45
C SER A 166 0.21 -9.75 3.23
N SER A 167 -0.57 -8.67 3.28
CA SER A 167 -1.46 -8.21 2.20
C SER A 167 -0.93 -6.98 1.45
N THR A 168 0.35 -6.65 1.63
CA THR A 168 0.98 -5.46 1.02
C THR A 168 1.97 -5.81 -0.09
N ALA A 169 1.95 -5.11 -1.22
CA ALA A 169 2.96 -5.23 -2.27
C ALA A 169 3.30 -3.84 -2.83
N PHE A 170 4.58 -3.58 -3.03
CA PHE A 170 5.10 -2.32 -3.56
C PHE A 170 5.80 -2.57 -4.90
N TYR A 171 5.57 -1.63 -5.82
CA TYR A 171 6.12 -1.55 -7.18
C TYR A 171 6.80 -0.21 -7.46
N ASN A 172 6.71 0.76 -6.54
CA ASN A 172 7.47 2.02 -6.55
C ASN A 172 7.58 2.62 -5.14
N PRO A 173 8.54 3.54 -4.87
CA PRO A 173 8.78 4.12 -3.55
C PRO A 173 7.85 5.29 -3.20
N HIS A 174 7.15 5.86 -4.17
CA HIS A 174 6.38 7.10 -3.94
C HIS A 174 4.86 6.91 -3.90
N GLY A 175 4.33 5.79 -4.41
CA GLY A 175 2.90 5.53 -4.51
C GLY A 175 2.19 6.27 -5.65
N LEU A 176 2.90 6.54 -6.76
CA LEU A 176 2.28 7.02 -7.99
C LEU A 176 1.54 5.85 -8.66
N PRO A 177 0.52 6.12 -9.51
CA PRO A 177 -0.09 5.08 -10.32
C PRO A 177 0.99 4.29 -11.09
N ASN A 178 0.89 2.96 -11.04
CA ASN A 178 1.80 2.02 -11.68
C ASN A 178 1.02 0.77 -12.07
N GLU A 179 1.55 -0.03 -12.99
CA GLU A 179 1.00 -1.33 -13.37
C GLU A 179 2.05 -2.43 -13.17
N PRO A 180 1.92 -3.28 -12.13
CA PRO A 180 0.87 -3.29 -11.11
C PRO A 180 1.00 -2.11 -10.10
N PRO A 181 -0.10 -1.65 -9.48
CA PRO A 181 -0.07 -0.61 -8.47
C PRO A 181 0.43 -1.13 -7.13
N ASN A 182 0.94 -0.23 -6.29
CA ASN A 182 1.14 -0.52 -4.87
C ASN A 182 -0.21 -0.86 -4.22
N ILE A 183 -0.24 -1.94 -3.44
CA ILE A 183 -1.41 -2.42 -2.70
C ILE A 183 -1.04 -2.60 -1.23
N THR A 184 -1.96 -2.29 -0.33
CA THR A 184 -1.86 -2.53 1.12
C THR A 184 -3.26 -2.67 1.74
N THR A 185 -3.34 -2.82 3.05
CA THR A 185 -4.60 -2.80 3.83
C THR A 185 -4.49 -1.78 4.97
N ALA A 186 -5.62 -1.45 5.61
CA ALA A 186 -5.57 -0.56 6.78
C ALA A 186 -4.81 -1.24 7.93
N ARG A 187 -4.98 -2.56 8.11
CA ARG A 187 -4.25 -3.36 9.10
C ARG A 187 -2.74 -3.31 8.87
N ASP A 188 -2.30 -3.57 7.64
CA ASP A 188 -0.87 -3.59 7.30
C ASP A 188 -0.23 -2.20 7.53
N LEU A 189 -0.93 -1.12 7.17
CA LEU A 189 -0.43 0.23 7.44
C LEU A 189 -0.37 0.57 8.93
N ALA A 190 -1.27 0.03 9.76
CA ALA A 190 -1.19 0.17 11.21
C ALA A 190 0.02 -0.58 11.79
N VAL A 191 0.35 -1.75 11.23
CA VAL A 191 1.58 -2.49 11.56
C VAL A 191 2.81 -1.65 11.21
N LEU A 192 2.87 -1.09 10.00
CA LEU A 192 3.98 -0.21 9.58
C LEU A 192 4.10 1.04 10.47
N GLY A 193 2.98 1.67 10.81
CA GLY A 193 2.95 2.84 11.68
C GLY A 193 3.49 2.56 13.08
N ARG A 194 3.17 1.39 13.65
CA ARG A 194 3.76 0.95 14.93
C ARG A 194 5.24 0.61 14.77
N ALA A 195 5.60 -0.17 13.75
CA ALA A 195 6.98 -0.60 13.54
C ALA A 195 7.96 0.56 13.40
N ILE A 196 7.61 1.60 12.62
CA ILE A 196 8.49 2.75 12.42
C ILE A 196 8.64 3.60 13.69
N GLN A 197 7.58 3.70 14.51
CA GLN A 197 7.62 4.40 15.80
C GLN A 197 8.52 3.65 16.80
N ASP A 198 8.34 2.33 16.87
CA ASP A 198 8.98 1.50 17.87
C ASP A 198 10.48 1.35 17.62
N ARG A 199 10.84 1.12 16.36
CA ARG A 199 12.23 0.84 15.99
C ARG A 199 13.07 2.10 15.83
N PHE A 200 12.47 3.19 15.34
CA PHE A 200 13.19 4.40 15.00
C PHE A 200 12.70 5.63 15.78
N PRO A 201 12.59 5.59 17.12
CA PRO A 201 12.04 6.72 17.89
C PRO A 201 12.84 8.02 17.67
N LYS A 202 14.16 7.93 17.46
CA LYS A 202 15.02 9.06 17.10
C LYS A 202 14.61 9.71 15.77
N TYR A 203 14.39 8.91 14.73
CA TYR A 203 14.04 9.41 13.39
C TYR A 203 12.54 9.68 13.24
N PHE A 204 11.70 9.11 14.09
CA PHE A 204 10.26 9.33 14.07
C PHE A 204 9.89 10.81 14.27
N ALA A 205 10.71 11.57 15.01
CA ALA A 205 10.55 13.01 15.20
C ALA A 205 10.44 13.80 13.87
N TYR A 206 11.02 13.31 12.77
CA TYR A 206 10.87 13.96 11.46
C TYR A 206 9.41 14.07 11.00
N PHE A 207 8.54 13.13 11.37
CA PHE A 207 7.12 13.17 11.00
C PHE A 207 6.35 14.34 11.66
N GLN A 208 6.91 14.97 12.69
CA GLN A 208 6.36 16.15 13.35
C GLN A 208 6.73 17.45 12.61
N THR A 209 7.60 17.40 11.61
CA THR A 209 8.05 18.57 10.85
C THR A 209 6.88 19.21 10.11
N ARG A 210 6.48 20.42 10.53
CA ARG A 210 5.39 21.18 9.88
C ARG A 210 5.86 21.99 8.69
N SER A 211 7.11 22.43 8.72
CA SER A 211 7.77 23.11 7.62
C SER A 211 9.27 22.94 7.73
N PHE A 212 9.97 23.01 6.61
CA PHE A 212 11.42 23.08 6.60
C PHE A 212 11.91 24.05 5.52
N GLN A 213 13.12 24.53 5.69
CA GLN A 213 13.79 25.42 4.74
C GLN A 213 14.65 24.56 3.80
N TYR A 214 14.50 24.75 2.49
CA TYR A 214 15.35 24.14 1.47
C TYR A 214 15.87 25.22 0.52
N GLY A 215 17.15 25.55 0.64
CA GLY A 215 17.71 26.74 0.02
C GLY A 215 16.92 27.99 0.43
N SER A 216 16.43 28.77 -0.53
CA SER A 216 15.58 29.95 -0.28
C SER A 216 14.09 29.66 -0.10
N ARG A 217 13.64 28.40 -0.25
CA ARG A 217 12.22 28.03 -0.20
C ARG A 217 11.83 27.48 1.17
N THR A 218 10.81 28.06 1.79
CA THR A 218 10.11 27.42 2.92
C THR A 218 9.07 26.45 2.39
N ILE A 219 9.22 25.19 2.75
CA ILE A 219 8.32 24.09 2.36
C ILE A 219 7.40 23.79 3.54
N ARG A 220 6.08 23.77 3.30
CA ARG A 220 5.06 23.49 4.31
C ARG A 220 4.49 22.08 4.14
N GLY A 221 4.19 21.43 5.26
CA GLY A 221 3.66 20.08 5.33
C GLY A 221 2.17 19.99 5.01
N HIS A 222 1.73 18.77 4.68
CA HIS A 222 0.33 18.47 4.33
C HIS A 222 -0.51 17.96 5.49
N ASN A 223 0.09 17.56 6.62
CA ASN A 223 -0.63 16.99 7.75
C ASN A 223 -1.25 18.10 8.59
N ARG A 224 -2.54 18.36 8.35
CA ARG A 224 -3.31 19.42 9.02
C ARG A 224 -3.66 19.11 10.47
N LEU A 225 -3.50 17.86 10.92
CA LEU A 225 -3.78 17.47 12.30
C LEU A 225 -2.62 17.82 13.24
N LEU A 226 -1.39 17.91 12.72
CA LEU A 226 -0.22 18.35 13.50
C LEU A 226 -0.47 19.75 14.08
N GLY A 227 -0.52 19.82 15.41
CA GLY A 227 -0.77 21.07 16.15
C GLY A 227 -2.22 21.53 16.22
N LYS A 228 -3.16 20.76 15.65
CA LYS A 228 -4.60 21.00 15.81
C LYS A 228 -5.28 19.98 16.70
N VAL A 229 -4.77 18.75 16.69
CA VAL A 229 -5.23 17.67 17.56
C VAL A 229 -4.10 17.34 18.53
N GLU A 230 -4.42 17.34 19.81
CA GLU A 230 -3.47 17.04 20.89
C GLU A 230 -2.88 15.63 20.73
N GLY A 231 -1.59 15.50 21.00
CA GLY A 231 -0.86 14.23 20.90
C GLY A 231 -0.55 13.75 19.48
N VAL A 232 -1.10 14.35 18.41
CA VAL A 232 -0.76 13.93 17.05
C VAL A 232 0.69 14.27 16.74
N ASP A 233 1.49 13.25 16.44
CA ASP A 233 2.93 13.33 16.20
C ASP A 233 3.37 12.75 14.82
N GLY A 234 2.41 12.39 13.96
CA GLY A 234 2.69 11.85 12.63
C GLY A 234 1.44 11.38 11.89
N ILE A 235 1.53 10.54 10.87
CA ILE A 235 2.75 10.14 10.15
C ILE A 235 2.67 10.70 8.73
N LYS A 236 1.65 10.31 7.94
CA LYS A 236 1.64 10.66 6.51
C LYS A 236 0.26 10.69 5.88
N THR A 237 0.04 11.74 5.08
CA THR A 237 -1.09 11.88 4.16
C THR A 237 -0.79 11.24 2.79
N GLY A 238 -1.82 10.79 2.07
CA GLY A 238 -1.72 10.35 0.68
C GLY A 238 -2.98 10.69 -0.13
N TYR A 239 -2.80 10.95 -1.42
CA TYR A 239 -3.91 11.12 -2.36
C TYR A 239 -3.49 10.74 -3.78
N THR A 240 -4.37 10.04 -4.48
CA THR A 240 -4.44 9.95 -5.94
C THR A 240 -5.92 9.88 -6.32
N ARG A 241 -6.26 10.16 -7.59
CA ARG A 241 -7.64 10.01 -8.07
C ARG A 241 -8.20 8.61 -7.84
N LEU A 242 -7.35 7.58 -7.92
CA LEU A 242 -7.74 6.19 -7.68
C LEU A 242 -7.91 5.91 -6.19
N SER A 243 -6.97 6.34 -5.34
CA SER A 243 -7.00 5.96 -3.92
C SER A 243 -7.98 6.76 -3.05
N GLY A 244 -8.41 7.94 -3.50
CA GLY A 244 -9.09 8.90 -2.63
C GLY A 244 -8.11 9.55 -1.64
N PHE A 245 -8.64 10.14 -0.57
CA PHE A 245 -7.85 10.82 0.46
C PHE A 245 -7.52 9.85 1.61
N ASN A 246 -6.23 9.64 1.86
CA ASN A 246 -5.70 8.67 2.82
C ASN A 246 -4.89 9.36 3.92
N LEU A 247 -4.88 8.80 5.13
CA LEU A 247 -4.03 9.25 6.25
C LEU A 247 -3.68 8.09 7.16
N LEU A 248 -2.38 8.00 7.48
CA LEU A 248 -1.83 7.23 8.58
C LEU A 248 -1.37 8.23 9.65
N THR A 249 -1.92 8.10 10.86
CA THR A 249 -1.67 9.00 12.00
C THR A 249 -1.17 8.21 13.19
N SER A 250 -0.22 8.80 13.89
CA SER A 250 0.19 8.39 15.23
C SER A 250 -0.27 9.47 16.20
N VAL A 251 -0.72 9.03 17.37
CA VAL A 251 -1.04 9.88 18.51
C VAL A 251 -0.30 9.33 19.72
N ASN A 252 0.42 10.19 20.41
CA ASN A 252 1.15 9.86 21.60
C ASN A 252 0.92 10.93 22.67
N THR A 253 0.48 10.50 23.84
CA THR A 253 0.37 11.32 25.05
C THR A 253 1.23 10.69 26.15
N ASP A 254 1.37 11.37 27.28
CA ASP A 254 2.16 10.88 28.42
C ASP A 254 1.72 9.48 28.88
N THR A 255 0.43 9.16 28.74
CA THR A 255 -0.14 7.91 29.24
C THR A 255 -0.61 6.96 28.14
N ARG A 256 -0.99 7.43 26.95
CA ARG A 256 -1.67 6.61 25.94
C ARG A 256 -1.14 6.87 24.54
N SER A 257 -1.14 5.82 23.71
CA SER A 257 -0.73 5.96 22.31
C SER A 257 -1.57 5.07 21.40
N ILE A 258 -1.94 5.63 20.25
CA ILE A 258 -2.67 4.92 19.19
C ILE A 258 -2.06 5.19 17.83
N VAL A 259 -2.20 4.21 16.92
CA VAL A 259 -2.02 4.38 15.49
C VAL A 259 -3.38 4.26 14.82
N ALA A 260 -3.72 5.22 13.97
CA ALA A 260 -4.98 5.27 13.26
C ALA A 260 -4.76 5.42 11.74
N VAL A 261 -5.57 4.72 10.95
CA VAL A 261 -5.52 4.77 9.49
C VAL A 261 -6.91 5.07 8.95
N VAL A 262 -7.00 5.93 7.94
CA VAL A 262 -8.19 6.20 7.12
C VAL A 262 -7.77 6.12 5.65
N LEU A 263 -8.44 5.28 4.86
CA LEU A 263 -8.20 5.10 3.43
C LEU A 263 -9.50 5.32 2.65
N GLY A 264 -9.40 5.91 1.45
CA GLY A 264 -10.55 6.11 0.57
C GLY A 264 -11.49 7.26 0.98
N GLY A 265 -10.98 8.30 1.64
CA GLY A 265 -11.75 9.49 1.97
C GLY A 265 -12.21 10.25 0.72
N ARG A 266 -13.40 10.86 0.75
CA ARG A 266 -13.97 11.61 -0.39
C ARG A 266 -13.31 12.97 -0.62
N SER A 267 -12.85 13.61 0.45
CA SER A 267 -12.16 14.90 0.45
C SER A 267 -11.15 14.97 1.59
N GLY A 268 -10.14 15.84 1.48
CA GLY A 268 -9.19 16.08 2.58
C GLY A 268 -9.87 16.46 3.89
N ALA A 269 -10.86 17.36 3.84
CA ALA A 269 -11.62 17.78 5.02
C ALA A 269 -12.42 16.63 5.66
N SER A 270 -13.14 15.82 4.85
CA SER A 270 -13.90 14.67 5.37
C SER A 270 -12.98 13.61 5.99
N ARG A 271 -11.81 13.41 5.40
CA ARG A 271 -10.76 12.51 5.87
C ARG A 271 -10.18 12.97 7.21
N ASP A 272 -9.86 14.26 7.34
CA ASP A 272 -9.37 14.85 8.59
C ASP A 272 -10.42 14.79 9.71
N GLN A 273 -11.68 15.09 9.39
CA GLN A 273 -12.78 15.00 10.35
C GLN A 273 -13.00 13.56 10.84
N LYS A 274 -12.99 12.58 9.93
CA LYS A 274 -13.09 11.15 10.30
C LYS A 274 -11.93 10.74 11.18
N MET A 275 -10.70 11.14 10.84
CA MET A 275 -9.51 10.83 11.64
C MET A 275 -9.60 11.44 13.05
N ALA A 276 -9.95 12.72 13.16
CA ALA A 276 -10.12 13.40 14.45
C ALA A 276 -11.19 12.70 15.31
N SER A 277 -12.33 12.31 14.72
CA SER A 277 -13.38 11.57 15.43
C SER A 277 -12.90 10.20 15.91
N LEU A 278 -12.12 9.47 15.10
CA LEU A 278 -11.52 8.20 15.52
C LEU A 278 -10.55 8.38 16.68
N ILE A 279 -9.71 9.41 16.65
CA ILE A 279 -8.77 9.72 17.72
C ILE A 279 -9.53 10.03 19.02
N ASP A 280 -10.47 10.97 18.97
CA ASP A 280 -11.27 11.41 20.12
C ASP A 280 -12.02 10.24 20.79
N SER A 281 -12.62 9.36 20.00
CA SER A 281 -13.40 8.24 20.51
C SER A 281 -12.57 7.05 21.02
N ASN A 282 -11.29 6.93 20.63
CA ASN A 282 -10.48 5.74 20.92
C ASN A 282 -9.26 6.01 21.80
N LEU A 283 -8.69 7.21 21.80
CA LEU A 283 -7.55 7.53 22.65
C LEU A 283 -7.87 7.32 24.15
N PRO A 284 -9.05 7.69 24.69
CA PRO A 284 -9.42 7.39 26.08
C PRO A 284 -9.62 5.90 26.37
N ARG A 285 -9.72 5.04 25.35
CA ARG A 285 -9.85 3.57 25.46
C ARG A 285 -8.51 2.84 25.33
N ALA A 286 -7.47 3.54 24.88
CA ALA A 286 -6.13 2.97 24.71
C ALA A 286 -5.46 2.66 26.05
N TYR A 287 -4.75 1.56 26.15
CA TYR A 287 -4.03 1.11 27.32
C TYR A 287 -3.10 2.20 27.89
N ALA A 288 -3.27 2.49 29.18
CA ALA A 288 -2.53 3.54 29.87
C ALA A 288 -1.21 3.05 30.50
N GLY A 289 -0.98 1.74 30.55
CA GLY A 289 0.19 1.15 31.19
C GLY A 289 1.45 1.18 30.33
N ASN A 290 2.47 0.44 30.75
CA ASN A 290 3.71 0.26 29.99
C ASN A 290 3.46 -0.61 28.76
N ARG A 291 4.27 -0.45 27.72
CA ARG A 291 4.18 -1.28 26.52
C ARG A 291 4.26 -2.77 26.87
N SER A 292 3.30 -3.55 26.37
CA SER A 292 3.16 -4.98 26.71
C SER A 292 3.39 -5.92 25.52
N THR A 293 3.30 -5.41 24.28
CA THR A 293 3.69 -6.21 23.11
C THR A 293 5.16 -6.06 22.78
N PRO A 294 5.79 -7.11 22.24
CA PRO A 294 7.10 -6.99 21.61
C PRO A 294 7.08 -5.84 20.60
N ILE A 295 8.19 -5.12 20.51
CA ILE A 295 8.45 -4.19 19.42
C ILE A 295 8.28 -4.98 18.11
N VAL A 296 7.68 -4.36 17.10
CA VAL A 296 7.62 -4.98 15.77
C VAL A 296 9.05 -4.97 15.20
N GLU A 297 9.85 -5.95 15.59
CA GLU A 297 11.19 -6.17 15.06
C GLU A 297 11.08 -6.80 13.67
N ALA A 298 11.95 -6.36 12.76
CA ALA A 298 12.21 -7.14 11.56
C ALA A 298 12.87 -8.46 12.01
N ALA A 299 12.37 -9.60 11.52
CA ALA A 299 13.04 -10.88 11.70
C ALA A 299 14.55 -10.74 11.41
N PRO A 300 15.43 -11.39 12.19
CA PRO A 300 16.87 -11.26 11.99
C PRO A 300 17.19 -11.59 10.53
N ALA A 301 17.83 -10.64 9.87
CA ALA A 301 18.21 -10.80 8.48
C ALA A 301 19.12 -12.03 8.37
N LEU A 302 18.62 -13.10 7.75
CA LEU A 302 19.49 -14.08 7.10
C LEU A 302 20.10 -13.35 5.90
N VAL A 303 21.15 -12.59 6.16
CA VAL A 303 21.88 -11.81 5.17
C VAL A 303 22.68 -12.78 4.33
N ALA A 304 22.25 -13.05 3.10
CA ALA A 304 23.20 -13.06 2.02
C ALA A 304 23.54 -11.59 1.77
N GLU A 305 24.73 -11.20 2.20
CA GLU A 305 25.29 -9.86 2.06
C GLU A 305 25.28 -9.45 0.58
N ALA A 306 24.44 -8.49 0.23
CA ALA A 306 24.59 -7.80 -1.06
C ALA A 306 25.95 -7.06 -1.02
N PRO A 307 26.83 -7.27 -2.01
CA PRO A 307 28.15 -6.67 -1.99
C PRO A 307 28.02 -5.14 -1.99
N ALA A 308 28.89 -4.49 -1.23
CA ALA A 308 29.02 -3.03 -1.23
C ALA A 308 29.17 -2.51 -2.68
N PRO A 309 28.59 -1.34 -3.00
CA PRO A 309 28.80 -0.72 -4.30
C PRO A 309 30.30 -0.50 -4.50
N ARG A 310 30.87 -1.17 -5.50
CA ARG A 310 32.25 -0.92 -5.91
C ARG A 310 32.32 0.52 -6.41
N PRO A 311 33.39 1.26 -6.08
CA PRO A 311 33.70 2.50 -6.78
C PRO A 311 33.73 2.19 -8.29
N VAL A 312 32.94 2.94 -9.06
CA VAL A 312 33.04 2.90 -10.52
C VAL A 312 34.40 3.49 -10.85
N GLU A 313 35.38 2.62 -11.05
CA GLU A 313 36.67 2.99 -11.62
C GLU A 313 36.40 3.50 -13.04
N PRO A 314 36.84 4.72 -13.41
CA PRO A 314 36.62 5.22 -14.76
C PRO A 314 37.32 4.30 -15.75
N ALA A 315 36.58 3.87 -16.78
CA ALA A 315 37.12 3.02 -17.84
C ALA A 315 38.39 3.66 -18.44
N PRO A 316 39.44 2.86 -18.72
CA PRO A 316 40.65 3.39 -19.33
C PRO A 316 40.33 3.94 -20.72
N VAL A 317 40.61 5.23 -20.92
CA VAL A 317 40.62 5.87 -22.22
C VAL A 317 41.71 5.19 -23.04
N THR A 318 41.32 4.51 -24.12
CA THR A 318 42.26 3.97 -25.10
C THR A 318 42.97 5.13 -25.79
N VAL A 319 44.24 5.32 -25.46
CA VAL A 319 45.13 6.24 -26.16
C VAL A 319 45.59 5.56 -27.45
N PRO A 320 45.40 6.14 -28.65
CA PRO A 320 45.96 5.57 -29.86
C PRO A 320 47.49 5.71 -29.86
N VAL A 321 48.16 4.59 -30.17
CA VAL A 321 49.60 4.49 -30.40
C VAL A 321 50.00 5.46 -31.52
N ARG A 322 50.82 6.46 -31.19
CA ARG A 322 51.53 7.28 -32.18
C ARG A 322 52.93 6.71 -32.38
N VAL A 323 53.23 6.39 -33.64
CA VAL A 323 54.56 6.00 -34.12
C VAL A 323 55.50 7.21 -34.04
N ALA A 324 56.70 6.97 -33.54
CA ALA A 324 57.75 7.96 -33.35
C ALA A 324 58.35 8.46 -34.68
N SER A 325 58.52 9.77 -34.80
CA SER A 325 59.53 10.39 -35.65
C SER A 325 60.19 11.51 -34.85
N ALA A 326 61.52 11.53 -34.91
CA ALA A 326 62.42 12.30 -34.04
C ALA A 326 62.68 13.74 -34.52
N VAL A 327 63.43 14.47 -33.66
CA VAL A 327 64.28 15.68 -33.89
C VAL A 327 63.61 17.03 -33.46
N PRO A 328 64.34 18.02 -32.87
CA PRO A 328 65.17 18.06 -31.65
C PRO A 328 64.76 19.19 -30.66
N GLN A 329 65.40 19.24 -29.47
CA GLN A 329 65.12 20.13 -28.33
C GLN A 329 65.55 21.60 -28.50
N ALA A 330 64.84 22.52 -27.81
CA ALA A 330 65.26 23.87 -27.38
C ALA A 330 64.47 24.30 -26.11
N PRO A 331 64.94 25.26 -25.29
CA PRO A 331 65.23 25.01 -23.88
C PRO A 331 64.14 25.37 -22.84
N VAL A 332 64.44 24.88 -21.64
CA VAL A 332 63.72 24.89 -20.36
C VAL A 332 63.46 26.30 -19.81
N ALA A 333 62.22 26.55 -19.37
CA ALA A 333 61.90 27.61 -18.40
C ALA A 333 61.44 26.94 -17.09
N GLN A 334 62.13 27.26 -16.00
CA GLN A 334 61.93 26.71 -14.66
C GLN A 334 60.56 27.07 -14.07
N ALA A 335 60.01 26.09 -13.35
CA ALA A 335 58.76 26.16 -12.63
C ALA A 335 58.79 27.18 -11.48
N ALA A 336 57.72 27.96 -11.37
CA ALA A 336 57.35 28.65 -10.13
C ALA A 336 56.55 27.68 -9.24
N THR A 337 56.95 27.59 -7.98
CA THR A 337 56.31 26.83 -6.89
C THR A 337 54.85 27.26 -6.66
N PRO A 338 53.90 26.33 -6.46
CA PRO A 338 52.55 26.68 -5.99
C PRO A 338 52.56 27.10 -4.51
N GLN A 339 52.00 28.28 -4.28
CA GLN A 339 51.79 28.91 -2.98
C GLN A 339 50.73 28.16 -2.17
N ALA A 340 51.00 27.95 -0.87
CA ALA A 340 50.10 27.29 0.07
C ALA A 340 48.76 28.04 0.22
N ALA A 341 47.66 27.29 0.27
CA ALA A 341 46.32 27.80 0.54
C ALA A 341 46.19 28.33 1.99
N PRO A 342 45.39 29.38 2.25
CA PRO A 342 45.23 29.92 3.60
C PRO A 342 44.36 29.00 4.47
N GLU A 343 44.84 28.71 5.68
CA GLU A 343 44.10 27.99 6.72
C GLU A 343 42.81 28.73 7.09
N ARG A 344 41.69 27.99 7.13
CA ARG A 344 40.39 28.51 7.57
C ARG A 344 40.37 28.60 9.09
N ARG A 345 40.24 29.82 9.60
CA ARG A 345 40.03 30.15 11.02
C ARG A 345 38.69 29.57 11.49
N ALA A 346 38.68 28.87 12.62
CA ALA A 346 37.45 28.37 13.25
C ALA A 346 36.57 29.55 13.70
N LEU A 347 35.26 29.50 13.41
CA LEU A 347 34.28 30.46 13.92
C LEU A 347 33.98 30.19 15.40
N ASP A 348 34.10 31.24 16.21
CA ASP A 348 33.69 31.26 17.62
C ASP A 348 32.16 31.41 17.75
N LEU A 349 31.52 30.37 18.29
CA LEU A 349 30.06 30.26 18.45
C LEU A 349 29.51 30.98 19.70
N ASN A 350 30.33 31.68 20.48
CA ASN A 350 29.87 32.46 21.63
C ASN A 350 29.50 33.93 21.33
N ALA A 351 29.62 34.39 20.07
CA ALA A 351 29.34 35.78 19.68
C ALA A 351 27.91 36.03 19.16
N LEU A 352 27.00 35.05 19.18
CA LEU A 352 25.61 35.21 18.72
C LEU A 352 24.62 34.98 19.86
N ARG A 353 24.54 35.93 20.79
CA ARG A 353 23.41 36.07 21.72
C ARG A 353 22.39 37.04 21.13
N PRO A 354 21.12 36.65 20.91
CA PRO A 354 20.09 37.62 20.56
C PRO A 354 19.70 38.46 21.78
N VAL A 355 19.71 39.78 21.58
CA VAL A 355 19.17 40.78 22.50
C VAL A 355 17.66 40.58 22.60
N VAL A 356 17.17 40.21 23.77
CA VAL A 356 15.74 40.24 24.12
C VAL A 356 15.34 41.67 24.44
N ALA A 357 14.57 42.29 23.54
CA ALA A 357 13.82 43.49 23.86
C ALA A 357 12.57 43.10 24.66
N SER A 358 12.50 43.60 25.90
CA SER A 358 11.30 43.56 26.73
C SER A 358 10.16 44.34 26.10
N ALA A 359 8.96 43.75 26.10
CA ALA A 359 7.72 44.50 26.18
C ALA A 359 6.84 43.81 27.22
N ALA A 360 6.77 44.44 28.39
CA ALA A 360 5.84 44.15 29.45
C ALA A 360 4.43 44.62 29.07
N GLY A 361 3.41 43.92 29.57
CA GLY A 361 2.07 44.47 29.74
C GLY A 361 0.96 43.74 29.01
N ALA A 362 0.39 42.71 29.64
CA ALA A 362 -1.05 42.63 29.93
C ALA A 362 -1.37 41.25 30.53
N SER A 363 -1.68 41.26 31.82
CA SER A 363 -2.24 40.14 32.57
C SER A 363 -3.64 39.78 32.06
N SER A 364 -3.91 38.49 31.88
CA SER A 364 -5.23 37.93 32.17
C SER A 364 -5.09 36.44 32.48
N THR A 365 -5.15 36.15 33.78
CA THR A 365 -5.36 34.83 34.38
C THR A 365 -6.73 34.29 33.98
N THR A 366 -6.79 33.07 33.40
CA THR A 366 -7.87 32.11 33.66
C THR A 366 -7.36 30.68 33.49
N THR A 367 -7.44 29.93 34.59
CA THR A 367 -7.29 28.48 34.80
C THR A 367 -8.20 27.65 33.86
N PRO A 368 -7.85 26.39 33.51
CA PRO A 368 -8.46 25.69 32.39
C PRO A 368 -9.78 25.02 32.78
N SER A 369 -10.78 25.10 31.89
CA SER A 369 -11.98 24.27 31.96
C SER A 369 -12.03 23.34 30.77
N SER A 370 -12.10 22.05 31.08
CA SER A 370 -12.28 20.90 30.20
C SER A 370 -13.54 21.06 29.32
N THR A 371 -13.54 20.40 28.16
CA THR A 371 -14.55 20.39 27.07
C THR A 371 -14.39 21.41 25.93
N SER A 372 -13.30 21.30 25.18
CA SER A 372 -13.22 21.86 23.82
C SER A 372 -13.65 20.81 22.79
N THR A 373 -14.92 20.88 22.37
CA THR A 373 -15.34 20.27 21.10
C THR A 373 -14.60 20.97 19.97
N VAL A 374 -13.87 20.20 19.15
CA VAL A 374 -13.09 20.73 18.02
C VAL A 374 -14.05 21.35 16.99
N ARG A 375 -14.17 22.68 17.00
CA ARG A 375 -15.04 23.44 16.08
C ARG A 375 -14.26 23.76 14.79
N TRP A 376 -14.53 22.99 13.73
CA TRP A 376 -13.97 23.23 12.39
C TRP A 376 -14.74 24.35 11.67
N GLN A 377 -14.04 25.39 11.18
CA GLN A 377 -14.62 26.34 10.23
C GLN A 377 -14.76 25.67 8.85
N LYS A 378 -15.99 25.55 8.38
CA LYS A 378 -16.37 24.92 7.11
C LYS A 378 -16.41 25.98 5.99
N GLY A 379 -15.33 26.09 5.22
CA GLY A 379 -15.30 26.81 3.95
C GLY A 379 -15.18 25.82 2.77
N PRO A 380 -15.74 26.13 1.58
CA PRO A 380 -15.53 25.32 0.38
C PRO A 380 -14.08 25.49 -0.07
N GLU A 381 -13.24 24.52 0.27
CA GLU A 381 -11.83 24.53 -0.11
C GLU A 381 -11.68 23.93 -1.52
N GLY A 382 -11.06 24.68 -2.43
CA GLY A 382 -10.74 24.20 -3.78
C GLY A 382 -9.81 22.97 -3.74
N LEU A 383 -9.79 22.20 -4.82
CA LEU A 383 -8.88 21.07 -4.96
C LEU A 383 -7.43 21.53 -4.71
N PRO A 384 -6.68 20.89 -3.82
CA PRO A 384 -5.30 21.27 -3.57
C PRO A 384 -4.47 21.09 -4.86
N ALA A 385 -3.46 21.93 -5.10
CA ALA A 385 -2.71 21.98 -6.35
C ALA A 385 -2.12 20.61 -6.78
N ASN A 386 -1.81 19.74 -5.82
CA ASN A 386 -1.37 18.37 -6.08
C ASN A 386 -2.49 17.48 -6.65
N ALA A 387 -3.76 17.69 -6.28
CA ALA A 387 -4.88 16.96 -6.85
C ALA A 387 -5.04 17.23 -8.35
N GLN A 388 -4.70 18.45 -8.79
CA GLN A 388 -4.64 18.81 -10.22
C GLN A 388 -3.47 18.11 -10.91
N ALA A 389 -2.30 18.00 -10.27
CA ALA A 389 -1.16 17.27 -10.81
C ALA A 389 -1.46 15.78 -11.03
N TYR A 390 -2.18 15.12 -10.11
CA TYR A 390 -2.62 13.73 -10.28
C TYR A 390 -3.79 13.56 -11.25
N ALA A 391 -4.55 14.63 -11.55
CA ALA A 391 -5.64 14.59 -12.53
C ALA A 391 -5.11 14.49 -13.97
N ALA A 392 -3.90 15.03 -14.23
CA ALA A 392 -3.23 15.06 -15.52
C ALA A 392 -2.50 13.75 -15.90
N LEU A 393 -2.28 12.84 -14.95
CA LEU A 393 -1.75 11.51 -15.24
C LEU A 393 -2.86 10.62 -15.85
N PRO A 394 -2.57 9.79 -16.86
CA PRO A 394 -3.54 8.88 -17.45
C PRO A 394 -4.22 8.04 -16.36
N ALA A 395 -5.56 8.11 -16.33
CA ALA A 395 -6.39 7.48 -15.29
C ALA A 395 -6.50 5.96 -15.39
N GLN A 396 -5.99 5.39 -16.48
CA GLN A 396 -6.57 4.17 -17.02
C GLN A 396 -5.86 2.95 -16.47
N ILE A 397 -6.44 2.43 -15.38
CA ILE A 397 -6.38 0.99 -15.11
C ILE A 397 -7.61 0.39 -15.81
N PRO A 398 -7.44 -0.49 -16.82
CA PRO A 398 -8.53 -1.24 -17.43
C PRO A 398 -9.41 -1.93 -16.38
N ALA A 399 -10.73 -2.00 -16.59
CA ALA A 399 -11.65 -2.64 -15.65
C ALA A 399 -11.29 -4.13 -15.38
N SER A 400 -10.71 -4.80 -16.38
CA SER A 400 -10.12 -6.13 -16.26
C SER A 400 -8.91 -6.19 -15.33
N GLN A 401 -8.10 -5.14 -15.28
CA GLN A 401 -6.96 -5.03 -14.35
C GLN A 401 -7.42 -4.72 -12.92
N LYS A 402 -8.50 -3.95 -12.72
CA LYS A 402 -9.09 -3.73 -11.38
C LYS A 402 -9.66 -5.03 -10.76
N ALA A 403 -10.26 -5.89 -11.58
CA ALA A 403 -10.68 -7.24 -11.17
C ALA A 403 -9.48 -8.20 -11.00
N ALA A 404 -8.47 -8.12 -11.88
CA ALA A 404 -7.22 -8.88 -11.74
C ALA A 404 -6.36 -8.44 -10.54
N LEU A 405 -6.51 -7.19 -10.07
CA LEU A 405 -5.89 -6.66 -8.86
C LEU A 405 -6.52 -7.24 -7.60
N GLN A 406 -7.84 -7.46 -7.61
CA GLN A 406 -8.50 -8.24 -6.56
C GLN A 406 -8.10 -9.73 -6.61
N ALA A 407 -7.78 -10.27 -7.79
CA ALA A 407 -7.37 -11.67 -7.97
C ALA A 407 -5.87 -11.95 -7.73
N LYS A 408 -4.96 -10.97 -7.88
CA LYS A 408 -3.50 -11.10 -7.61
C LYS A 408 -3.12 -10.98 -6.12
N ILE A 409 -4.10 -10.76 -5.25
CA ILE A 409 -3.94 -10.61 -3.80
C ILE A 409 -4.10 -11.95 -3.06
N GLU A 410 -4.57 -13.00 -3.75
CA GLU A 410 -4.42 -14.38 -3.27
C GLU A 410 -2.95 -14.84 -3.44
N PRO A 411 -2.32 -15.44 -2.41
CA PRO A 411 -0.88 -15.71 -2.41
C PRO A 411 -0.50 -16.77 -3.44
N LYS A 412 0.46 -16.45 -4.32
CA LYS A 412 1.14 -17.41 -5.21
C LYS A 412 2.52 -17.75 -4.64
N ALA A 413 2.73 -19.04 -4.33
CA ALA A 413 3.99 -19.58 -3.80
C ALA A 413 5.09 -19.68 -4.85
N VAL A 414 6.33 -19.55 -4.38
CA VAL A 414 7.61 -19.55 -5.13
C VAL A 414 8.01 -20.97 -5.56
N GLU A 415 8.56 -21.09 -6.76
CA GLU A 415 9.15 -22.29 -7.34
C GLU A 415 10.68 -22.31 -7.13
N PRO A 416 11.33 -23.45 -6.78
CA PRO A 416 12.78 -23.61 -6.89
C PRO A 416 13.21 -24.50 -8.06
N ALA A 417 14.39 -24.15 -8.60
CA ALA A 417 15.13 -24.77 -9.70
C ALA A 417 15.68 -26.20 -9.36
N PRO A 418 16.22 -26.97 -10.33
CA PRO A 418 16.21 -28.44 -10.34
C PRO A 418 17.39 -29.11 -9.60
N ALA A 419 17.15 -30.30 -9.05
CA ALA A 419 18.16 -31.15 -8.42
C ALA A 419 18.56 -32.34 -9.31
N ALA A 420 19.87 -32.62 -9.34
CA ALA A 420 20.51 -33.83 -9.90
C ALA A 420 20.25 -35.09 -9.02
N PRO A 421 20.43 -36.32 -9.54
CA PRO A 421 19.82 -37.52 -8.97
C PRO A 421 20.64 -38.20 -7.85
N ALA A 422 19.90 -38.89 -6.97
CA ALA A 422 20.39 -39.60 -5.79
C ALA A 422 20.77 -41.07 -6.08
N THR A 423 21.78 -41.56 -5.34
CA THR A 423 22.15 -42.97 -5.22
C THR A 423 21.58 -43.59 -3.94
N LYS A 424 21.20 -44.87 -4.06
CA LYS A 424 20.44 -45.70 -3.12
C LYS A 424 21.27 -46.24 -1.94
N THR A 425 20.53 -46.88 -1.00
CA THR A 425 20.80 -48.14 -0.24
C THR A 425 20.57 -47.90 1.26
N ALA A 426 19.97 -48.76 2.10
CA ALA A 426 19.02 -49.87 2.01
C ALA A 426 18.48 -50.11 3.44
N ALA A 427 17.37 -50.85 3.56
CA ALA A 427 16.60 -51.10 4.77
C ALA A 427 17.12 -52.26 5.64
N LEU A 428 16.68 -52.33 6.91
CA LEU A 428 16.49 -53.58 7.66
C LEU A 428 15.22 -53.51 8.55
N LYS A 429 14.60 -54.67 8.77
CA LYS A 429 13.22 -54.93 9.26
C LYS A 429 13.17 -55.48 10.70
N THR A 430 12.05 -55.26 11.40
CA THR A 430 11.12 -56.20 12.14
C THR A 430 10.19 -55.32 13.02
N GLU A 431 8.92 -55.57 13.38
CA GLU A 431 8.01 -56.72 13.45
C GLU A 431 6.55 -56.18 13.60
N THR A 432 5.51 -56.98 13.34
CA THR A 432 4.07 -56.61 13.44
C THR A 432 3.30 -57.58 14.35
N PRO A 433 2.24 -57.10 15.05
CA PRO A 433 0.98 -57.84 15.07
C PRO A 433 -0.28 -57.01 14.70
N LYS A 434 -1.21 -57.75 14.06
CA LYS A 434 -2.60 -57.49 13.60
C LYS A 434 -3.50 -56.94 14.73
N THR A 435 -4.63 -56.24 14.56
CA THR A 435 -5.55 -55.97 13.44
C THR A 435 -6.49 -54.86 13.94
N ASP A 436 -6.70 -53.82 13.14
CA ASP A 436 -8.01 -53.25 12.83
C ASP A 436 -7.79 -52.43 11.55
N ALA A 437 -8.69 -52.59 10.59
CA ALA A 437 -8.54 -52.09 9.24
C ALA A 437 -8.47 -50.55 9.24
N VAL A 438 -7.24 -50.04 9.28
CA VAL A 438 -6.92 -48.66 8.95
C VAL A 438 -7.30 -48.49 7.49
N GLU A 439 -8.36 -47.73 7.25
CA GLU A 439 -8.67 -47.23 5.92
C GLU A 439 -7.44 -46.47 5.44
N ALA A 440 -6.70 -47.11 4.53
CA ALA A 440 -5.40 -46.66 4.10
C ALA A 440 -5.55 -45.26 3.50
N LYS A 441 -5.13 -44.25 4.28
CA LYS A 441 -5.04 -42.86 3.86
C LYS A 441 -4.11 -42.80 2.66
N LYS A 442 -4.67 -42.96 1.45
CA LYS A 442 -3.98 -42.73 0.18
C LYS A 442 -3.44 -41.31 0.29
N ILE A 443 -2.13 -41.19 0.47
CA ILE A 443 -1.46 -39.91 0.50
C ILE A 443 -1.63 -39.33 -0.90
N VAL A 444 -2.52 -38.36 -1.02
CA VAL A 444 -2.78 -37.70 -2.29
C VAL A 444 -1.80 -36.54 -2.42
N ASN A 445 -0.56 -36.86 -2.77
CA ASN A 445 0.38 -35.83 -3.18
C ASN A 445 -0.05 -35.32 -4.58
N GLY A 446 -0.76 -34.20 -4.61
CA GLY A 446 -1.19 -33.58 -5.85
C GLY A 446 -2.42 -32.68 -5.70
N TRP A 447 -2.92 -32.20 -6.82
CA TRP A 447 -4.20 -31.51 -6.87
C TRP A 447 -5.34 -32.54 -6.88
N VAL A 448 -6.39 -32.20 -6.15
CA VAL A 448 -7.64 -32.95 -6.08
C VAL A 448 -8.79 -32.06 -6.46
N ILE A 449 -9.83 -32.67 -7.01
CA ILE A 449 -11.10 -31.98 -7.22
C ILE A 449 -12.13 -32.56 -6.28
N GLN A 450 -12.94 -31.72 -5.63
CA GLN A 450 -14.03 -32.12 -4.77
C GLN A 450 -15.35 -31.78 -5.45
N LEU A 451 -16.26 -32.74 -5.55
CA LEU A 451 -17.57 -32.53 -6.17
C LEU A 451 -18.62 -32.05 -5.17
N GLY A 452 -18.51 -32.50 -3.92
CA GLY A 452 -19.43 -32.18 -2.84
C GLY A 452 -19.06 -32.86 -1.54
N ALA A 453 -19.82 -32.57 -0.49
CA ALA A 453 -19.77 -33.27 0.78
C ALA A 453 -21.20 -33.71 1.14
N THR A 454 -21.39 -34.96 1.52
CA THR A 454 -22.68 -35.53 1.90
C THR A 454 -22.63 -36.05 3.34
N ASP A 455 -23.80 -36.21 3.96
CA ASP A 455 -23.97 -36.81 5.28
C ASP A 455 -23.68 -38.32 5.30
N ASP A 456 -23.70 -38.95 4.13
CA ASP A 456 -23.59 -40.38 3.92
C ASP A 456 -22.47 -40.73 2.90
N GLU A 457 -21.71 -41.80 3.17
CA GLU A 457 -20.58 -42.21 2.35
C GLU A 457 -20.98 -42.81 1.01
N ASP A 458 -22.10 -43.55 0.95
CA ASP A 458 -22.58 -44.18 -0.28
C ASP A 458 -23.15 -43.12 -1.24
N LYS A 459 -23.76 -42.05 -0.72
CA LYS A 459 -24.11 -40.87 -1.53
C LYS A 459 -22.86 -40.17 -2.10
N ALA A 460 -21.77 -40.09 -1.35
CA ALA A 460 -20.51 -39.53 -1.84
C ALA A 460 -19.90 -40.41 -2.96
N LYS A 461 -19.93 -41.74 -2.80
CA LYS A 461 -19.49 -42.69 -3.83
C LYS A 461 -20.36 -42.61 -5.09
N ALA A 462 -21.68 -42.58 -4.96
CA ALA A 462 -22.61 -42.43 -6.09
C ALA A 462 -22.36 -41.12 -6.88
N MET A 463 -21.99 -40.04 -6.19
CA MET A 463 -21.62 -38.76 -6.82
C MET A 463 -20.34 -38.88 -7.66
N LEU A 464 -19.35 -39.65 -7.19
CA LEU A 464 -18.12 -39.93 -7.94
C LEU A 464 -18.39 -40.81 -9.17
N ASP A 465 -19.23 -41.83 -9.03
CA ASP A 465 -19.56 -42.73 -10.14
C ASP A 465 -20.38 -42.02 -11.22
N SER A 466 -21.33 -41.17 -10.83
CA SER A 466 -22.07 -40.32 -11.77
C SER A 466 -21.14 -39.37 -12.54
N ALA A 467 -20.15 -38.79 -11.85
CA ALA A 467 -19.17 -37.92 -12.49
C ALA A 467 -18.25 -38.66 -13.45
N ARG A 468 -17.81 -39.87 -13.11
CA ARG A 468 -17.04 -40.74 -13.99
C ARG A 468 -17.82 -41.19 -15.22
N GLY A 469 -19.08 -41.58 -15.05
CA GLY A 469 -19.93 -41.99 -16.17
C GLY A 469 -20.19 -40.88 -17.18
N ARG A 470 -20.34 -39.63 -16.70
CA ARG A 470 -20.67 -38.47 -17.55
C ARG A 470 -19.45 -37.74 -18.11
N PHE A 471 -18.30 -37.81 -17.44
CA PHE A 471 -17.07 -37.06 -17.78
C PHE A 471 -15.82 -37.96 -17.84
N GLY A 472 -15.99 -39.24 -18.17
CA GLY A 472 -14.91 -40.23 -18.20
C GLY A 472 -13.71 -39.86 -19.07
N ASN A 473 -13.91 -39.10 -20.16
CA ASN A 473 -12.82 -38.60 -21.00
C ASN A 473 -11.91 -37.59 -20.29
N VAL A 474 -12.44 -36.88 -19.28
CA VAL A 474 -11.73 -35.86 -18.50
C VAL A 474 -11.21 -36.44 -17.19
N LEU A 475 -11.94 -37.40 -16.60
CA LEU A 475 -11.64 -38.02 -15.32
C LEU A 475 -10.99 -39.40 -15.41
N GLY A 476 -10.75 -39.91 -16.61
CA GLY A 476 -10.26 -41.28 -16.84
C GLY A 476 -8.88 -41.58 -16.25
N LYS A 477 -8.06 -40.53 -16.04
CA LYS A 477 -6.76 -40.63 -15.36
C LYS A 477 -6.83 -40.34 -13.86
N ALA A 478 -7.98 -39.87 -13.36
CA ALA A 478 -8.16 -39.50 -11.96
C ALA A 478 -8.82 -40.63 -11.16
N SER A 479 -8.35 -40.87 -9.94
CA SER A 479 -8.87 -41.90 -9.02
C SER A 479 -9.91 -41.32 -8.08
N PRO A 480 -11.07 -41.96 -7.87
CA PRO A 480 -12.10 -41.45 -6.97
C PRO A 480 -11.77 -41.84 -5.53
N PHE A 481 -12.02 -40.86 -4.69
CA PHE A 481 -11.83 -40.73 -3.27
C PHE A 481 -13.04 -40.40 -2.41
N THR A 482 -13.26 -41.04 -1.27
CA THR A 482 -14.06 -40.35 -0.23
C THR A 482 -13.18 -40.01 0.96
N GLU A 483 -13.44 -38.86 1.57
CA GLU A 483 -12.71 -38.38 2.75
C GLU A 483 -13.71 -37.98 3.83
N LYS A 484 -13.65 -38.66 4.98
CA LYS A 484 -14.47 -38.35 6.15
C LYS A 484 -13.92 -37.12 6.88
N VAL A 485 -14.73 -36.10 7.06
CA VAL A 485 -14.37 -34.85 7.76
C VAL A 485 -15.45 -34.46 8.75
N THR A 486 -15.04 -34.06 9.96
CA THR A 486 -15.96 -33.53 10.97
C THR A 486 -15.90 -32.00 10.95
N VAL A 487 -17.04 -31.34 10.72
CA VAL A 487 -17.16 -29.88 10.75
C VAL A 487 -18.29 -29.54 11.72
N ASP A 488 -18.01 -28.72 12.74
CA ASP A 488 -18.97 -28.30 13.77
C ASP A 488 -19.72 -29.47 14.45
N GLY A 489 -19.02 -30.59 14.68
CA GLY A 489 -19.57 -31.79 15.32
C GLY A 489 -20.38 -32.71 14.39
N THR A 490 -20.58 -32.34 13.12
CA THR A 490 -21.26 -33.18 12.12
C THR A 490 -20.24 -33.88 11.23
N THR A 491 -20.38 -35.18 11.06
CA THR A 491 -19.54 -35.98 10.14
C THR A 491 -20.06 -35.86 8.71
N LEU A 492 -19.19 -35.47 7.79
CA LEU A 492 -19.48 -35.38 6.36
C LEU A 492 -18.45 -36.18 5.54
N TYR A 493 -18.89 -36.74 4.43
CA TYR A 493 -18.07 -37.49 3.49
C TYR A 493 -17.88 -36.67 2.22
N ARG A 494 -16.63 -36.26 1.96
CA ARG A 494 -16.26 -35.46 0.79
C ARG A 494 -15.97 -36.37 -0.39
N ALA A 495 -16.70 -36.19 -1.48
CA ALA A 495 -16.47 -36.86 -2.75
C ALA A 495 -15.35 -36.16 -3.52
N ARG A 496 -14.19 -36.82 -3.70
CA ARG A 496 -13.01 -36.24 -4.34
C ARG A 496 -12.43 -37.11 -5.46
N PHE A 497 -11.69 -36.50 -6.38
CA PHE A 497 -10.81 -37.21 -7.31
C PHE A 497 -9.36 -36.77 -7.13
N SER A 498 -8.44 -37.73 -7.12
CA SER A 498 -6.99 -37.53 -7.06
C SER A 498 -6.30 -37.88 -8.37
N GLY A 499 -5.10 -37.35 -8.60
CA GLY A 499 -4.26 -37.69 -9.75
C GLY A 499 -4.01 -36.54 -10.71
N PHE A 500 -4.28 -35.29 -10.29
CA PHE A 500 -3.89 -34.11 -11.04
C PHE A 500 -2.54 -33.62 -10.53
N SER A 501 -1.52 -33.63 -11.39
CA SER A 501 -0.17 -33.15 -11.04
C SER A 501 -0.11 -31.62 -10.98
N GLU A 502 -0.89 -30.94 -11.81
CA GLU A 502 -0.89 -29.48 -11.93
C GLU A 502 -2.23 -28.85 -11.55
N SER A 503 -2.18 -27.62 -11.04
CA SER A 503 -3.37 -26.84 -10.65
C SER A 503 -4.30 -26.61 -11.83
N ASN A 504 -3.71 -26.33 -13.00
CA ASN A 504 -4.45 -26.05 -14.22
C ASN A 504 -5.26 -27.27 -14.68
N ASP A 505 -4.76 -28.49 -14.53
CA ASP A 505 -5.48 -29.71 -14.93
C ASP A 505 -6.69 -29.97 -14.03
N ALA A 506 -6.54 -29.80 -12.72
CA ALA A 506 -7.64 -29.90 -11.77
C ALA A 506 -8.68 -28.78 -11.98
N ALA A 507 -8.23 -27.55 -12.25
CA ALA A 507 -9.11 -26.41 -12.53
C ALA A 507 -9.86 -26.56 -13.86
N ASN A 508 -9.19 -27.06 -14.91
CA ASN A 508 -9.81 -27.33 -16.21
C ASN A 508 -10.83 -28.48 -16.11
N ALA A 509 -10.49 -29.56 -15.39
CA ALA A 509 -11.45 -30.63 -15.09
C ALA A 509 -12.67 -30.08 -14.36
N CYS A 510 -12.48 -29.26 -13.32
CA CYS A 510 -13.58 -28.61 -12.61
C CYS A 510 -14.41 -27.66 -13.47
N LYS A 511 -13.78 -26.93 -14.41
CA LYS A 511 -14.50 -26.04 -15.34
C LYS A 511 -15.42 -26.83 -16.27
N LEU A 512 -14.96 -28.00 -16.74
CA LEU A 512 -15.76 -28.90 -17.58
C LEU A 512 -16.91 -29.54 -16.80
N LEU A 513 -16.65 -29.97 -15.56
CA LEU A 513 -17.68 -30.50 -14.65
C LEU A 513 -18.77 -29.46 -14.35
N LYS A 514 -18.37 -28.20 -14.06
CA LYS A 514 -19.32 -27.08 -13.85
C LYS A 514 -20.15 -26.76 -15.09
N LYS A 515 -19.53 -26.77 -16.28
CA LYS A 515 -20.25 -26.56 -17.54
C LYS A 515 -21.28 -27.68 -17.80
N GLY A 516 -21.01 -28.88 -17.29
CA GLY A 516 -21.92 -30.02 -17.31
C GLY A 516 -22.94 -30.08 -16.18
N GLY A 517 -23.04 -29.03 -15.36
CA GLY A 517 -24.01 -28.90 -14.27
C GLY A 517 -23.62 -29.61 -12.97
N MET A 518 -22.35 -29.96 -12.77
CA MET A 518 -21.86 -30.52 -11.50
C MET A 518 -21.00 -29.54 -10.72
N ASN A 519 -21.20 -29.51 -9.40
CA ASN A 519 -20.37 -28.73 -8.50
C ASN A 519 -18.96 -29.32 -8.48
N CYS A 520 -17.96 -28.45 -8.49
CA CYS A 520 -16.56 -28.88 -8.46
C CYS A 520 -15.66 -27.80 -7.86
N PHE A 521 -14.75 -28.21 -7.01
CA PHE A 521 -13.78 -27.35 -6.35
C PHE A 521 -12.39 -27.98 -6.39
N ALA A 522 -11.46 -27.35 -7.10
CA ALA A 522 -10.07 -27.80 -7.16
C ALA A 522 -9.31 -27.29 -5.93
N SER A 523 -8.57 -28.17 -5.27
CA SER A 523 -7.80 -27.88 -4.06
C SER A 523 -6.57 -28.76 -3.99
N ARG A 524 -5.61 -28.41 -3.14
CA ARG A 524 -4.46 -29.28 -2.88
C ARG A 524 -4.89 -30.41 -1.93
N GLY A 525 -4.61 -31.65 -2.34
CA GLY A 525 -5.01 -32.89 -1.65
C GLY A 525 -4.18 -33.24 -0.43
#